data_AF-A0A5D0GAJ7-F1
#
_entry.id   AF-A0A5D0GAJ7-F1
#
_cell.length_a   1.000
_cell.length_b   1.000
_cell.length_c   1.000
_cell.angle_alpha   90.00
_cell.angle_beta   90.00
_cell.angle_gamma   90.00
#
_symmetry.space_group_name_H-M   'P 1'
#
loop_
_entity.id
_entity.type
_entity.pdbx_description
1 polymer ?
#
loop_
_entity_poly.entity_id
_entity_poly.type
_entity_poly.pdbx_seq_one_letter_code
_entity_poly.pdbx_strand_id
1 'polypeptide(L)'
;MITNSSQYKQKYLQKFKNLTDNELAEEFNRKVGIKYFNFAIQGFMDAMREELIRRKIDFSEIDHENSMSYKNKVKILNCKIIKEI
;
A
#
# COMPACT_ATOMS: atom_id res chain seq x y z
N MET A 1 -19.33 -2.25 12.79
CA MET A 1 -18.04 -2.85 13.23
C MET A 1 -17.41 -3.53 12.03
N ILE A 2 -16.11 -3.36 11.79
CA ILE A 2 -15.39 -4.06 10.71
C ILE A 2 -14.93 -5.42 11.25
N THR A 3 -15.24 -6.50 10.56
CA THR A 3 -15.01 -7.87 11.04
C THR A 3 -14.15 -8.71 10.10
N ASN A 4 -13.84 -8.22 8.90
CA ASN A 4 -13.00 -8.95 7.93
C ASN A 4 -12.11 -8.02 7.08
N SER A 5 -11.18 -8.62 6.35
CA SER A 5 -10.21 -7.91 5.50
C SER A 5 -10.86 -7.19 4.32
N SER A 6 -11.91 -7.75 3.71
CA SER A 6 -12.64 -7.11 2.59
C SER A 6 -13.26 -5.76 2.98
N GLN A 7 -13.83 -5.66 4.18
CA GLN A 7 -14.35 -4.39 4.69
C GLN A 7 -13.25 -3.39 4.99
N TYR A 8 -12.10 -3.84 5.54
CA TYR A 8 -10.92 -2.98 5.69
C TYR A 8 -10.39 -2.50 4.34
N LYS A 9 -10.31 -3.38 3.34
CA LYS A 9 -9.91 -3.04 1.98
C LYS A 9 -10.77 -1.92 1.41
N GLN A 10 -12.09 -2.04 1.48
CA GLN A 10 -13.00 -0.98 1.01
C GLN A 10 -12.78 0.34 1.75
N LYS A 11 -12.58 0.31 3.07
CA LYS A 11 -12.27 1.52 3.85
C LYS A 11 -10.96 2.17 3.38
N TYR A 12 -9.91 1.39 3.16
CA TYR A 12 -8.62 1.91 2.71
C TYR A 12 -8.68 2.42 1.27
N LEU A 13 -9.37 1.74 0.36
CA LEU A 13 -9.58 2.23 -1.01
C LEU A 13 -10.27 3.60 -1.03
N GLN A 14 -11.33 3.79 -0.24
CA GLN A 14 -12.00 5.09 -0.17
C GLN A 14 -11.10 6.18 0.40
N LYS A 15 -10.23 5.84 1.36
CA LYS A 15 -9.21 6.77 1.84
C LYS A 15 -8.21 7.10 0.74
N PHE A 16 -7.64 6.08 0.10
CA PHE A 16 -6.54 6.23 -0.87
C PHE A 16 -6.93 7.02 -2.11
N LYS A 17 -8.18 6.90 -2.59
CA LYS A 17 -8.68 7.67 -3.74
C LYS A 17 -8.47 9.18 -3.62
N ASN A 18 -8.46 9.72 -2.40
CA ASN A 18 -8.34 11.15 -2.14
C ASN A 18 -6.90 11.58 -1.82
N LEU A 19 -5.94 10.65 -1.79
CA LEU A 19 -4.55 10.95 -1.47
C LEU A 19 -3.76 11.33 -2.73
N THR A 20 -2.86 12.29 -2.59
CA THR A 20 -1.76 12.50 -3.54
C THR A 20 -0.78 11.32 -3.51
N ASP A 21 0.11 11.25 -4.49
CA ASP A 21 1.14 10.19 -4.53
C ASP A 21 2.11 10.26 -3.35
N ASN A 22 2.43 11.46 -2.87
CA ASN A 22 3.24 11.65 -1.66
C ASN A 22 2.52 11.10 -0.41
N GLU A 23 1.25 11.44 -0.24
CA GLU A 23 0.46 10.94 0.90
C GLU A 23 0.23 9.42 0.82
N LEU A 24 0.08 8.87 -0.38
CA LEU A 24 -0.03 7.43 -0.59
C LEU A 24 1.27 6.71 -0.19
N ALA A 25 2.42 7.26 -0.57
CA ALA A 25 3.73 6.77 -0.15
C ALA A 25 3.90 6.88 1.37
N GLU A 26 3.46 7.96 2.01
CA GLU A 26 3.48 8.09 3.47
C GLU A 26 2.62 7.02 4.16
N GLU A 27 1.42 6.74 3.64
CA GLU A 27 0.58 5.66 4.16
C GLU A 27 1.24 4.29 4.06
N PHE A 28 1.92 4.00 2.94
CA PHE A 28 2.76 2.82 2.82
C PHE A 28 3.87 2.80 3.88
N ASN A 29 4.59 3.91 4.02
CA ASN A 29 5.74 4.05 4.91
C ASN A 29 5.37 3.87 6.39
N ARG A 30 4.13 4.20 6.79
CA ARG A 30 3.61 3.92 8.14
C ARG A 30 3.48 2.43 8.45
N LYS A 31 3.49 1.56 7.44
CA LYS A 31 3.43 0.09 7.57
C LYS A 31 4.77 -0.59 7.32
N VAL A 32 5.85 0.16 7.08
CA VAL A 32 7.19 -0.39 6.99
C VAL A 32 7.60 -1.02 8.31
N GLY A 33 8.21 -2.21 8.26
CA GLY A 33 8.64 -2.94 9.45
C GLY A 33 7.49 -3.57 10.25
N ILE A 34 6.32 -3.75 9.64
CA ILE A 34 5.17 -4.38 10.30
C ILE A 34 5.50 -5.80 10.74
N LYS A 35 5.30 -6.09 12.03
CA LYS A 35 5.67 -7.37 12.67
C LYS A 35 4.51 -8.35 12.84
N TYR A 36 3.29 -7.85 12.74
CA TYR A 36 2.08 -8.62 13.00
C TYR A 36 1.21 -8.63 11.75
N PHE A 37 0.39 -9.67 11.60
CA PHE A 37 -0.54 -9.78 10.49
C PHE A 37 -1.96 -9.96 11.03
N ASN A 38 -2.88 -9.08 10.62
CA ASN A 38 -4.29 -9.13 10.98
C ASN A 38 -5.17 -8.67 9.81
N PHE A 39 -6.50 -8.76 9.94
CA PHE A 39 -7.42 -8.40 8.87
C PHE A 39 -7.29 -6.95 8.39
N ALA A 40 -6.93 -6.02 9.28
CA ALA A 40 -6.71 -4.63 8.89
C ALA A 40 -5.48 -4.48 8.00
N ILE A 41 -4.41 -5.22 8.31
CA ILE A 41 -3.16 -5.22 7.54
C ILE A 41 -3.37 -5.90 6.18
N GLN A 42 -4.07 -7.03 6.15
CA GLN A 42 -4.41 -7.69 4.89
C GLN A 42 -5.25 -6.76 4.00
N GLY A 43 -6.31 -6.15 4.54
CA GLY A 43 -7.13 -5.20 3.79
C GLY A 43 -6.35 -3.97 3.33
N PHE A 44 -5.39 -3.48 4.13
CA PHE A 44 -4.49 -2.39 3.74
C PHE A 44 -3.60 -2.80 2.55
N MET A 45 -2.97 -3.97 2.61
CA MET A 45 -2.08 -4.46 1.55
C MET A 45 -2.83 -4.65 0.24
N ASP A 46 -4.03 -5.24 0.29
CA ASP A 46 -4.87 -5.44 -0.89
C ASP A 46 -5.32 -4.09 -1.49
N ALA A 47 -5.74 -3.15 -0.65
CA ALA A 47 -6.15 -1.82 -1.10
C ALA A 47 -4.96 -1.04 -1.70
N MET A 48 -3.78 -1.17 -1.11
CA MET A 48 -2.57 -0.49 -1.60
C MET A 48 -2.17 -1.03 -2.97
N ARG A 49 -2.15 -2.36 -3.15
CA ARG A 49 -1.84 -2.98 -4.46
C ARG A 49 -2.83 -2.53 -5.52
N GLU A 50 -4.12 -2.56 -5.20
CA GLU A 50 -5.18 -2.13 -6.14
C GLU A 50 -5.06 -0.66 -6.52
N GLU A 51 -4.78 0.23 -5.55
CA GLU A 51 -4.61 1.66 -5.83
C GLU A 51 -3.39 1.94 -6.70
N LEU A 52 -2.26 1.26 -6.46
CA LEU A 52 -1.06 1.39 -7.30
C LEU A 52 -1.34 0.94 -8.75
N ILE A 53 -2.04 -0.18 -8.93
CA ILE A 53 -2.49 -0.65 -10.25
C ILE A 53 -3.43 0.37 -10.90
N ARG A 54 -4.42 0.88 -10.17
CA ARG A 54 -5.40 1.85 -10.67
C ARG A 54 -4.73 3.14 -11.17
N ARG A 55 -3.72 3.61 -10.44
CA ARG A 55 -2.92 4.80 -10.80
C ARG A 55 -1.86 4.52 -11.86
N LYS A 56 -1.68 3.27 -12.29
CA LYS A 56 -0.61 2.83 -13.19
C LYS A 56 0.79 3.16 -12.66
N ILE A 57 0.97 3.03 -11.35
CA ILE A 57 2.27 3.20 -10.71
C ILE A 57 3.05 1.90 -10.85
N ASP A 58 4.28 1.96 -11.36
CA ASP A 58 5.21 0.83 -11.36
C ASP A 58 5.71 0.58 -9.93
N PHE A 59 5.30 -0.53 -9.34
CA PHE A 59 5.70 -0.98 -8.00
C PHE A 59 6.60 -2.22 -8.03
N SER A 60 7.18 -2.57 -9.18
CA SER A 60 8.06 -3.74 -9.35
C SER A 60 9.22 -3.78 -8.35
N GLU A 61 9.71 -2.62 -7.91
CA GLU A 61 10.78 -2.48 -6.92
C GLU A 61 10.45 -3.11 -5.55
N ILE A 62 9.16 -3.20 -5.22
CA ILE A 62 8.64 -3.81 -3.99
C ILE A 62 7.67 -4.97 -4.27
N ASP A 63 7.43 -5.33 -5.52
CA ASP A 63 6.55 -6.44 -5.88
C ASP A 63 7.27 -7.78 -5.75
N HIS A 64 6.58 -8.77 -5.22
CA HIS A 64 7.00 -10.17 -5.16
C HIS A 64 5.84 -11.05 -5.64
N GLU A 65 6.12 -12.27 -6.10
CA GLU A 65 5.15 -13.15 -6.77
C GLU A 65 3.77 -13.22 -6.08
N ASN A 66 3.73 -13.17 -4.75
CA ASN A 66 2.49 -13.21 -3.96
C ASN A 66 2.37 -12.12 -2.89
N SER A 67 3.23 -11.08 -2.89
CA SER A 67 3.23 -10.07 -1.82
C SER A 67 3.89 -8.76 -2.23
N MET A 68 3.81 -7.74 -1.35
CA MET A 68 4.59 -6.51 -1.47
C MET A 68 5.57 -6.41 -0.29
N SER A 69 6.78 -5.94 -0.56
CA SER A 69 7.84 -5.80 0.43
C SER A 69 7.67 -4.54 1.26
N TYR A 70 7.41 -4.69 2.56
CA TYR A 70 7.35 -3.59 3.53
C TYR A 70 8.67 -3.42 4.31
N LYS A 71 9.80 -3.79 3.70
CA LYS A 71 11.12 -3.73 4.35
C LYS A 71 11.69 -2.31 4.42
N ASN A 72 11.51 -1.53 3.35
CA ASN A 72 12.08 -0.21 3.19
C ASN A 72 10.99 0.82 2.94
N LYS A 73 11.26 2.07 3.31
CA LYS A 73 10.42 3.20 2.90
C LYS A 73 10.53 3.43 1.40
N VAL A 74 9.52 4.08 0.85
CA VAL A 74 9.42 4.37 -0.57
C VAL A 74 8.98 5.81 -0.83
N LYS A 75 9.30 6.29 -2.04
CA LYS A 75 8.69 7.45 -2.68
C LYS A 75 7.98 7.01 -3.95
N ILE A 76 6.96 7.74 -4.36
CA ILE A 76 6.34 7.62 -5.68
C ILE A 76 6.79 8.83 -6.49
N LEU A 77 7.54 8.59 -7.57
CA LEU A 77 8.06 9.63 -8.47
C LEU A 77 7.84 9.18 -9.91
N ASN A 78 7.28 10.07 -10.75
CA ASN A 78 7.01 9.80 -12.16
C ASN A 78 6.29 8.45 -12.39
N CYS A 79 5.22 8.21 -11.63
CA CYS A 79 4.47 6.95 -11.66
C CYS A 79 5.30 5.69 -11.35
N LYS A 80 6.35 5.80 -10.52
CA LYS A 80 7.17 4.66 -10.11
C LYS A 80 7.52 4.72 -8.63
N ILE A 81 7.52 3.57 -7.97
CA ILE A 81 8.04 3.39 -6.63
C ILE A 81 9.57 3.30 -6.66
N ILE A 82 10.20 4.08 -5.79
CA ILE A 82 11.65 4.08 -5.57
C ILE A 82 11.89 3.90 -4.08
N LYS A 83 12.77 2.97 -3.70
CA LYS A 83 13.18 2.79 -2.29
C LYS A 83 13.93 4.04 -1.80
N GLU A 84 13.60 4.49 -0.60
CA GLU A 84 14.44 5.43 0.13
C GLU A 84 15.63 4.67 0.71
N ILE A 85 16.85 5.11 0.36
CA ILE A 85 18.13 4.59 0.89
C ILE A 85 18.45 5.33 2.18
#